data_AF-A0A8S0YH92-F1
#
_entry.id   AF-A0A8S0YH92-F1
#
_cell.length_a   1.000
_cell.length_b   1.000
_cell.length_c   1.000
_cell.angle_alpha   90.00
_cell.angle_beta   90.00
_cell.angle_gamma   90.00
#
_symmetry.space_group_name_H-M   'P 1'
#
loop_
_entity.id
_entity.type
_entity.pdbx_description
1 polymer ?
#
loop_
_entity_poly.entity_id
_entity_poly.type
_entity_poly.pdbx_seq_one_letter_code
_entity_poly.pdbx_strand_id
1 'polypeptide(L)' 'MDKKLIRYSMQIAMLKQLLSCKLISKKEYNLVKSRLMKDYKIFSDITA' A
#
# COMPACT_ATOMS: atom_id res chain seq x y z
N MET A 1 -6.83 7.53 -15.99
CA MET A 1 -6.80 7.04 -14.60
C MET A 1 -6.12 5.68 -14.56
N ASP A 2 -4.89 5.64 -14.09
CA ASP A 2 -4.07 4.43 -14.06
C ASP A 2 -4.71 3.35 -13.19
N LYS A 3 -5.13 2.24 -13.81
CA LYS A 3 -5.71 1.05 -13.13
C LYS A 3 -4.82 0.54 -11.98
N LYS A 4 -3.51 0.79 -12.06
CA LYS A 4 -2.52 0.50 -11.02
C LYS A 4 -2.74 1.31 -9.74
N LEU A 5 -3.07 2.60 -9.86
CA LEU A 5 -3.33 3.48 -8.72
C LEU A 5 -4.57 3.05 -7.95
N ILE A 6 -5.64 2.66 -8.65
CA ILE A 6 -6.89 2.18 -8.04
C ILE A 6 -6.64 0.88 -7.28
N ARG A 7 -5.90 -0.08 -7.87
CA ARG A 7 -5.53 -1.34 -7.21
C ARG A 7 -4.66 -1.11 -5.98
N TYR A 8 -3.69 -0.20 -6.07
CA TYR A 8 -2.85 0.18 -4.93
C TYR A 8 -3.66 0.79 -3.79
N SER A 9 -4.52 1.78 -4.08
CA SER A 9 -5.39 2.40 -3.07
C SER A 9 -6.29 1.37 -2.39
N MET A 10 -6.84 0.42 -3.15
CA MET A 10 -7.67 -0.65 -2.60
C MET A 10 -6.85 -1.58 -1.69
N GLN A 11 -5.64 -1.98 -2.09
CA GLN A 11 -4.76 -2.82 -1.27
C GLN A 11 -4.33 -2.14 0.02
N ILE A 12 -4.03 -0.84 0.00
CA ILE A 12 -3.71 -0.07 1.21
C ILE A 12 -4.94 0.01 2.13
N ALA A 13 -6.13 0.21 1.58
CA ALA A 13 -7.37 0.22 2.36
C ALA A 13 -7.64 -1.14 3.04
N MET A 14 -7.41 -2.24 2.34
CA MET A 14 -7.52 -3.60 2.89
C MET A 14 -6.47 -3.85 3.97
N LEU A 15 -5.22 -3.40 3.76
CA LEU A 15 -4.15 -3.50 4.75
C LEU A 15 -4.49 -2.72 6.03
N LYS A 16 -5.11 -1.55 5.89
CA LYS A 16 -5.58 -0.73 7.01
C LYS A 16 -6.73 -1.41 7.76
N GLN A 17 -7.65 -2.09 7.05
CA GLN A 17 -8.70 -2.89 7.68
C GLN A 17 -8.14 -4.08 8.47
N LEU A 18 -7.17 -4.81 7.91
CA LEU A 18 -6.46 -5.89 8.61
C LEU A 18 -5.80 -5.40 9.90
N LEU A 19 -5.18 -4.22 9.87
CA LEU A 19 -4.59 -3.58 11.05
C LEU A 19 -5.67 -3.18 12.08
N SER A 20 -6.81 -2.67 11.62
CA SER A 20 -7.95 -2.32 12.47
C SER A 20 -8.56 -3.56 13.15
N CYS A 21 -8.58 -4.68 12.45
CA CYS A 21 -8.96 -5.99 12.98
C CYS A 21 -7.85 -6.63 13.83
N LYS A 22 -6.71 -5.96 14.04
CA LYS A 22 -5.52 -6.47 14.75
C LYS A 22 -4.98 -7.81 14.20
N LEU A 23 -5.32 -8.16 12.96
CA LEU A 23 -4.84 -9.38 12.28
C LEU A 23 -3.37 -9.26 11.87
N ILE A 24 -2.88 -8.03 11.70
CA ILE A 24 -1.48 -7.73 11.39
C ILE A 24 -0.90 -6.73 12.39
N SER A 25 0.40 -6.83 12.64
CA SER A 25 1.12 -5.88 13.51
C SER A 25 1.58 -4.64 12.72
N LYS A 26 1.86 -3.54 13.43
CA LYS A 26 2.33 -2.29 12.79
C LYS A 26 3.65 -2.47 12.01
N LYS A 27 4.50 -3.42 12.44
CA LYS A 27 5.71 -3.83 11.71
C LYS A 27 5.37 -4.46 10.35
N GLU A 28 4.45 -5.44 10.34
CA GLU A 28 3.96 -6.13 9.14
C GLU A 28 3.33 -5.13 8.16
N TYR A 29 2.48 -4.23 8.68
CA TYR A 29 1.87 -3.17 7.89
C TYR A 29 2.91 -2.31 7.16
N ASN A 30 3.97 -1.87 7.84
CA ASN A 30 5.02 -1.05 7.22
C ASN A 30 5.85 -1.82 6.19
N LEU A 31 6.09 -3.10 6.43
CA LEU A 31 6.85 -3.98 5.53
C LEU A 31 6.06 -4.23 4.23
N VAL A 32 4.77 -4.57 4.35
CA VAL A 32 3.88 -4.76 3.20
C VAL A 32 3.65 -3.44 2.46
N LYS A 33 3.44 -2.32 3.17
CA LYS A 33 3.31 -0.99 2.54
C LYS A 33 4.55 -0.63 1.72
N SER A 34 5.76 -0.83 2.26
CA SER A 34 7.01 -0.56 1.53
C SER A 34 7.17 -1.45 0.31
N ARG A 35 6.76 -2.73 0.42
CA ARG A 35 6.78 -3.68 -0.69
C ARG A 35 5.80 -3.27 -1.79
N LEU A 36 4.56 -2.92 -1.42
CA LEU A 36 3.53 -2.41 -2.32
C LEU A 36 3.96 -1.14 -3.06
N MET A 37 4.61 -0.19 -2.38
CA MET A 37 5.13 1.02 -3.03
C MET A 37 6.19 0.67 -4.09
N LYS A 38 7.10 -0.28 -3.80
CA LYS A 38 8.10 -0.78 -4.76
C LYS A 38 7.47 -1.57 -5.92
N ASP A 39 6.54 -2.48 -5.63
CA ASP A 39 5.87 -3.35 -6.61
C ASP A 39 5.08 -2.54 -7.63
N TYR A 40 4.33 -1.54 -7.15
CA TYR A 40 3.57 -0.66 -8.03
C TYR A 40 4.46 0.39 -8.72
N LYS A 41 5.76 0.41 -8.43
CA LYS A 41 6.69 1.48 -8.82
C LYS A 41 6.06 2.85 -8.58
N ILE A 42 5.33 3.00 -7.46
CA ILE A 42 4.89 4.30 -6.97
C ILE A 42 6.12 4.90 -6.30
N PHE A 43 7.08 5.25 -7.15
CA PHE A 43 7.94 6.36 -6.87
C PHE A 43 7.00 7.54 -6.78
N SER A 44 6.93 8.18 -5.62
CA SER A 44 6.47 9.56 -5.54
C SER A 44 7.48 10.43 -6.29
N ASP A 45 7.66 10.20 -7.59
CA ASP A 45 8.33 11.10 -8.53
C ASP A 45 7.24 11.72 -9.38
N ILE A 46 6.35 12.43 -8.68
CA ILE A 46 5.87 13.72 -9.15
C ILE A 46 7.10 14.64 -9.10
N THR A 47 8.03 14.48 -10.04
CA THR A 47 9.07 15.46 -10.39
C THR A 47 9.49 15.15 -11.82
N ALA A 48 8.66 15.59 -12.78
CA ALA A 48 9.05 16.02 -14.12
C ALA A 48 7.92 16.91 -14.67
#